data_AF-A0A6V7KXM7-F1
#
_entry.id   AF-A0A6V7KXM7-F1
#
_cell.length_a   1.000
_cell.length_b   1.000
_cell.length_c   1.000
_cell.angle_alpha   90.00
_cell.angle_beta   90.00
_cell.angle_gamma   90.00
#
_symmetry.space_group_name_H-M   'P 1'
#
loop_
_entity.id
_entity.type
_entity.pdbx_description
1 polymer ?
#
loop_
_entity_poly.entity_id
_entity_poly.type
_entity_poly.pdbx_seq_one_letter_code
_entity_poly.pdbx_strand_id
1 'polypeptide(L)'
;IVVVTSKLLESGTIDFSNLNREKGLVAKGRMNPAYCNSKLANAYFGKELAKRLEGTGVNVYMVCPGFTYTGLFRNVKRSWLHYIIFAPVALLFLRTPHQ
;
A
#
# COMPACT_ATOMS: atom_id res chain seq x y z
N ILE A 1 13.46 9.63 10.20
CA ILE A 1 12.03 9.24 10.14
C ILE A 1 11.86 8.18 9.05
N VAL A 2 11.15 7.08 9.33
CA VAL A 2 10.90 6.02 8.34
C VAL A 2 9.40 5.85 8.14
N VAL A 3 8.94 5.94 6.90
CA VAL A 3 7.53 5.81 6.52
C VAL A 3 7.35 4.53 5.71
N VAL A 4 6.45 3.65 6.15
CA VAL A 4 6.18 2.38 5.47
C VAL A 4 5.11 2.56 4.39
N THR A 5 5.50 2.34 3.14
CA THR A 5 4.67 2.44 1.94
C THR A 5 4.34 1.03 1.39
N SER A 6 3.95 0.92 0.13
CA SER A 6 3.66 -0.34 -0.57
C SER A 6 3.76 -0.14 -2.07
N LYS A 7 4.15 -1.16 -2.83
CA LYS A 7 4.10 -1.16 -4.31
C LYS A 7 2.71 -0.81 -4.86
N LEU A 8 1.66 -1.11 -4.09
CA LEU A 8 0.27 -0.81 -4.49
C LEU A 8 -0.05 0.69 -4.56
N LEU A 9 0.86 1.57 -4.10
CA LEU A 9 0.72 3.02 -4.27
C LEU A 9 0.64 3.44 -5.74
N GLU A 10 1.23 2.66 -6.65
CA GLU A 10 1.21 2.93 -8.10
C GLU A 10 -0.19 2.84 -8.70
N SER A 11 -1.09 2.12 -8.02
CA SER A 11 -2.52 2.04 -8.38
C SER A 11 -3.39 3.01 -7.56
N GLY A 12 -2.78 3.87 -6.74
CA GLY A 12 -3.48 4.86 -5.94
C GLY A 12 -3.84 6.10 -6.74
N THR A 13 -4.87 6.81 -6.30
CA THR A 13 -5.25 8.12 -6.83
C THR A 13 -5.73 8.99 -5.68
N ILE A 14 -5.14 10.18 -5.51
CA ILE A 14 -5.55 11.11 -4.46
C ILE A 14 -6.63 12.02 -5.02
N ASP A 15 -7.84 11.88 -4.49
CA ASP A 15 -8.94 12.80 -4.70
C ASP A 15 -9.04 13.73 -3.49
N PHE A 16 -8.50 14.95 -3.62
CA PHE A 16 -8.54 15.95 -2.55
C PHE A 16 -9.96 16.41 -2.20
N SER A 17 -10.93 16.25 -3.12
CA SER A 17 -12.33 16.62 -2.91
C SER A 17 -13.15 15.55 -2.17
N ASN A 18 -12.54 14.39 -1.90
CA ASN A 18 -13.14 13.24 -1.23
C ASN A 18 -12.09 12.42 -0.44
N LEU A 19 -11.19 13.11 0.26
CA LEU A 19 -10.04 12.48 0.92
C LEU A 19 -10.46 11.41 1.94
N ASN A 20 -11.54 11.67 2.69
CA ASN A 20 -12.07 10.77 3.72
C ASN A 20 -13.00 9.68 3.18
N ARG A 21 -13.14 9.54 1.86
CA ARG A 21 -14.01 8.53 1.22
C ARG A 21 -15.51 8.69 1.57
N GLU A 22 -15.95 9.86 2.02
CA GLU A 22 -17.37 10.14 2.35
C GLU A 22 -18.31 9.90 1.16
N LYS A 23 -17.85 10.17 -0.07
CA LYS A 23 -18.61 9.94 -1.31
C LYS A 23 -18.41 8.52 -1.89
N GLY A 24 -17.76 7.62 -1.14
CA GLY A 24 -17.38 6.29 -1.60
C GLY A 24 -16.09 6.26 -2.42
N LEU A 25 -15.65 5.05 -2.80
CA LEU A 25 -14.52 4.84 -3.72
C LEU A 25 -14.96 3.89 -4.83
N VAL A 26 -14.60 4.22 -6.07
CA VAL A 26 -14.79 3.32 -7.20
C VAL A 26 -13.72 2.23 -7.14
N ALA A 27 -14.14 0.98 -6.94
CA ALA A 27 -13.23 -0.16 -7.01
C ALA A 27 -12.87 -0.43 -8.48
N LYS A 28 -11.66 -0.02 -8.89
CA LYS A 28 -11.09 -0.39 -10.18
C LYS A 28 -10.19 -1.62 -9.98
N GLY A 29 -10.66 -2.79 -10.37
CA GLY A 29 -9.87 -4.03 -10.39
C GLY A 29 -9.88 -4.82 -9.07
N ARG A 30 -8.85 -5.68 -8.90
CA ARG A 30 -8.78 -6.69 -7.81
C ARG A 30 -8.17 -6.19 -6.50
N MET A 31 -7.79 -4.92 -6.45
CA MET A 31 -7.04 -4.32 -5.34
C MET A 31 -7.92 -3.36 -4.56
N ASN A 32 -7.65 -3.19 -3.26
CA ASN A 32 -8.42 -2.29 -2.42
C ASN A 32 -8.02 -0.84 -2.69
N PRO A 33 -8.88 -0.01 -3.32
CA PRO A 33 -8.53 1.37 -3.68
C PRO A 33 -8.20 2.22 -2.45
N ALA A 34 -8.86 1.98 -1.30
CA ALA A 34 -8.57 2.71 -0.08
C ALA A 34 -7.14 2.45 0.42
N TYR A 35 -6.67 1.20 0.28
CA TYR A 35 -5.31 0.84 0.66
C TYR A 35 -4.28 1.41 -0.32
N CYS A 36 -4.55 1.35 -1.63
CA CYS A 36 -3.67 1.96 -2.63
C CYS A 36 -3.53 3.47 -2.40
N ASN A 37 -4.65 4.16 -2.17
CA ASN A 37 -4.69 5.60 -1.90
C ASN A 37 -3.95 5.96 -0.61
N SER A 38 -4.13 5.19 0.48
CA SER A 38 -3.42 5.46 1.73
C SER A 38 -1.91 5.26 1.61
N LYS A 39 -1.47 4.24 0.84
CA LYS A 39 -0.05 4.02 0.57
C LYS A 39 0.56 5.06 -0.35
N LEU A 40 -0.22 5.63 -1.26
CA LEU A 40 0.17 6.81 -2.04
C LEU A 40 0.25 8.07 -1.18
N ALA A 41 -0.70 8.29 -0.27
CA ALA A 41 -0.68 9.39 0.67
C ALA A 41 0.56 9.34 1.57
N ASN A 42 0.95 8.15 2.06
CA ASN A 42 2.21 7.97 2.81
C ASN A 42 3.45 8.40 2.01
N ALA A 43 3.47 8.16 0.70
CA ALA A 43 4.59 8.55 -0.15
C ALA A 43 4.66 10.07 -0.33
N TYR A 44 3.51 10.73 -0.56
CA TYR A 44 3.47 12.20 -0.61
C TYR A 44 3.82 12.84 0.72
N PHE A 45 3.32 12.28 1.82
CA PHE A 45 3.68 12.71 3.17
C PHE A 45 5.19 12.60 3.41
N GLY A 46 5.81 11.46 3.09
CA GLY A 46 7.25 11.27 3.26
C GLY A 46 8.07 12.27 2.42
N LYS A 47 7.66 12.51 1.17
CA LYS A 47 8.33 13.46 0.27
C LYS A 47 8.24 14.91 0.78
N GLU A 48 7.06 15.35 1.19
CA GLU A 48 6.86 16.72 1.70
C GLU A 48 7.55 16.91 3.06
N LEU A 49 7.50 15.89 3.93
CA LEU A 49 8.20 15.91 5.20
C LEU A 49 9.72 16.01 5.02
N ALA A 50 10.29 15.28 4.05
CA ALA A 50 11.72 15.38 3.71
C ALA A 50 12.10 16.82 3.34
N LYS A 51 11.29 17.47 2.50
CA LYS A 51 11.50 18.87 2.09
C LYS A 51 11.44 19.84 3.28
N ARG A 52 10.48 19.65 4.19
CA ARG A 52 10.33 20.52 5.38
C ARG A 52 11.45 20.36 6.40
N LEU A 53 12.12 19.21 6.42
CA LEU A 53 13.20 18.90 7.35
C LEU A 53 14.60 19.13 6.75
N GLU A 54 14.69 19.68 5.54
CA GLU A 54 15.96 20.04 4.93
C GLU A 54 16.74 21.02 5.83
N GLY A 55 18.03 20.75 6.04
CA GLY A 55 18.89 21.56 6.93
C GLY A 55 18.72 21.28 8.42
N THR A 56 17.77 20.44 8.86
CA THR A 56 17.59 20.09 10.28
C THR A 56 18.47 18.94 10.77
N GLY A 57 19.17 18.27 9.85
CA GLY A 57 19.91 17.02 10.13
C GLY A 57 19.03 15.77 10.25
N VAL A 58 17.70 15.90 10.11
CA VAL A 58 16.77 14.77 10.16
C VAL A 58 16.51 14.23 8.75
N ASN A 59 16.87 12.96 8.52
CA ASN A 59 16.59 12.27 7.26
C ASN A 59 15.22 11.57 7.27
N VAL A 60 14.54 11.56 6.12
CA VAL A 60 13.25 10.87 5.92
C VAL A 60 13.41 9.80 4.85
N TYR A 61 13.03 8.56 5.19
CA TYR A 61 13.09 7.42 4.29
C TYR A 61 11.71 6.82 4.08
N MET A 62 11.46 6.32 2.87
CA MET A 62 10.26 5.59 2.52
C MET A 62 10.63 4.15 2.15
N VAL A 63 9.96 3.17 2.75
CA VAL A 63 10.27 1.75 2.55
C VAL A 63 9.03 0.94 2.20
N CYS A 64 9.16 0.04 1.24
CA CYS A 64 8.15 -0.96 0.91
C CYS A 64 8.69 -2.34 1.32
N PRO A 65 8.04 -3.07 2.24
CA PRO A 65 8.50 -4.38 2.70
C PRO A 65 8.32 -5.49 1.65
N GLY A 66 7.74 -5.17 0.49
CA GLY A 66 7.47 -6.14 -0.57
C GLY A 66 6.22 -6.99 -0.29
N PHE A 67 6.13 -8.13 -0.97
CA PHE A 67 4.96 -8.99 -0.91
C PHE A 67 4.95 -9.82 0.37
N THR A 68 4.21 -9.35 1.38
CA THR A 68 4.21 -9.92 2.74
C THR A 68 2.83 -10.43 3.14
N TYR A 69 2.76 -11.57 3.83
CA TYR A 69 1.51 -12.12 4.33
C TYR A 69 1.02 -11.39 5.59
N THR A 70 0.26 -10.30 5.40
CA THR A 70 -0.34 -9.51 6.49
C THR A 70 -1.86 -9.61 6.55
N GLY A 71 -2.45 -10.54 5.79
CA GLY A 71 -3.90 -10.65 5.63
C GLY A 71 -4.50 -9.44 4.89
N LEU A 72 -3.74 -8.79 3.99
CA LEU A 72 -4.20 -7.64 3.21
C LEU A 72 -5.48 -7.93 2.41
N PHE A 73 -5.65 -9.18 1.98
CA PHE A 73 -6.80 -9.64 1.21
C PHE A 73 -7.86 -10.36 2.04
N ARG A 74 -7.84 -10.27 3.38
CA ARG A 74 -8.76 -11.00 4.28
C ARG A 74 -10.25 -10.74 4.01
N ASN A 75 -10.56 -9.54 3.52
CA ASN A 75 -11.94 -9.11 3.21
C ASN A 75 -12.27 -9.20 1.71
N VAL A 76 -11.39 -9.81 0.90
CA VAL A 76 -11.62 -9.99 -0.54
C VAL A 76 -12.18 -11.39 -0.76
N LYS A 77 -13.47 -11.48 -1.12
CA LYS A 77 -14.10 -12.75 -1.49
C LYS A 77 -13.49 -13.25 -2.80
N ARG A 78 -12.78 -14.39 -2.76
CA ARG A 78 -12.24 -15.07 -3.95
C ARG A 78 -12.72 -16.53 -3.99
N SER A 79 -12.96 -17.02 -5.20
CA SER A 79 -13.26 -18.45 -5.41
C SER A 79 -12.05 -19.31 -5.03
N TRP A 80 -12.30 -20.53 -4.56
CA TRP A 80 -11.28 -21.51 -4.15
C TRP A 80 -10.21 -21.75 -5.24
N LEU A 81 -10.63 -21.74 -6.53
CA LEU A 81 -9.75 -21.83 -7.69
C LEU A 81 -8.66 -20.76 -7.72
N HIS A 82 -8.95 -19.53 -7.26
CA HIS A 82 -7.95 -18.48 -7.19
C HIS A 82 -6.84 -18.78 -6.18
N TYR A 83 -7.12 -19.54 -5.11
CA TYR A 83 -6.09 -19.93 -4.16
C TYR A 83 -5.13 -20.96 -4.76
N ILE A 84 -5.65 -21.91 -5.54
CA ILE A 84 -4.82 -22.93 -6.23
C ILE A 84 -3.89 -22.26 -7.25
N ILE A 85 -4.42 -21.37 -8.09
CA ILE A 85 -3.62 -20.65 -9.10
C ILE A 85 -2.58 -19.75 -8.42
N PHE A 86 -2.93 -19.16 -7.27
CA PHE A 86 -2.05 -18.21 -6.58
C PHE A 86 -1.00 -18.88 -5.69
N ALA A 87 -1.18 -20.15 -5.31
CA ALA A 87 -0.26 -20.90 -4.44
C ALA A 87 1.20 -20.94 -4.92
N PRO A 88 1.54 -21.25 -6.19
CA PRO A 88 2.94 -21.28 -6.63
C PRO A 88 3.61 -19.90 -6.57
N VAL A 89 2.87 -18.83 -6.90
CA VAL A 89 3.37 -17.45 -6.79
C VAL A 89 3.55 -17.06 -5.32
N ALA A 90 2.61 -17.43 -4.46
CA ALA A 90 2.72 -17.18 -3.03
C ALA A 90 3.94 -17.91 -2.44
N LEU A 91 4.16 -19.18 -2.78
CA LEU A 91 5.30 -19.95 -2.25
C LEU A 91 6.66 -19.34 -2.60
N LEU A 92 6.79 -18.75 -3.80
CA LEU A 92 8.07 -18.18 -4.27
C LEU A 92 8.31 -16.74 -3.79
N PHE A 93 7.26 -15.93 -3.60
CA PHE A 93 7.40 -14.49 -3.40
C PHE A 93 6.81 -13.95 -2.10
N LEU A 94 5.93 -14.70 -1.43
CA LEU A 94 5.25 -14.25 -0.22
C LEU A 94 6.16 -14.43 0.99
N ARG A 95 6.54 -13.31 1.61
CA ARG A 95 7.35 -13.30 2.83
C ARG A 95 6.46 -13.36 4.07
N THR A 96 7.02 -13.90 5.16
CA THR A 96 6.38 -13.86 6.47
C THR A 96 6.57 -12.48 7.11
N PRO A 97 5.67 -12.04 7.99
CA PRO A 97 5.77 -10.71 8.63
C PRO A 97 6.91 -10.58 9.66
N HIS A 98 7.65 -11.65 9.95
CA HIS A 98 8.77 -11.66 10.91
C HIS A 98 10.16 -11.67 10.24
N GLN A 99 10.21 -11.67 8.89
CA GLN A 99 11.43 -11.61 8.09
C GLN A 99 11.71 -10.17 7.64
#